data_AF-A0A2Z6II48-F1
#
_entry.id   AF-A0A2Z6II48-F1
#
_cell.length_a   1.000
_cell.length_b   1.000
_cell.length_c   1.000
_cell.angle_alpha   90.00
_cell.angle_beta   90.00
_cell.angle_gamma   90.00
#
_symmetry.space_group_name_H-M   'P 1'
#
loop_
_entity.id
_entity.type
_entity.pdbx_description
1 polymer ?
#
loop_
_entity_poly.entity_id
_entity_poly.type
_entity_poly.pdbx_seq_one_letter_code
_entity_poly.pdbx_strand_id
1 'polypeptide(L)' 'MLNLGVEDTIPVHADYVKNVKLALNIDNLLNRRYFPKGFSNTDYYGNTYLSVLEGMPRFVFGSVTVKF' A
#
# COMPACT_ATOMS: atom_id res chain seq x y z
N MET A 1 -7.28 5.32 -7.49
CA MET A 1 -6.02 5.37 -6.70
C MET A 1 -4.91 4.90 -7.63
N LEU A 2 -3.80 5.63 -7.74
CA LEU A 2 -2.70 5.28 -8.65
C LEU A 2 -1.53 4.75 -7.82
N ASN A 3 -1.11 3.53 -8.11
CA ASN A 3 0.02 2.86 -7.47
C ASN A 3 1.07 2.52 -8.53
N LEU A 4 2.35 2.57 -8.17
CA LEU A 4 3.48 2.29 -9.06
C LEU A 4 4.40 1.27 -8.40
N GLY A 5 4.85 0.28 -9.16
CA GLY A 5 5.80 -0.72 -8.69
C GLY A 5 6.88 -0.98 -9.74
N VAL A 6 8.11 -1.19 -9.27
CA VAL A 6 9.23 -1.69 -10.06
C VAL A 6 9.78 -2.92 -9.35
N GLU A 7 10.04 -3.97 -10.11
CA GLU A 7 10.67 -5.19 -9.61
C GLU A 7 11.82 -5.62 -10.52
N ASP A 8 12.83 -6.21 -9.90
CA ASP A 8 13.97 -6.79 -10.58
C ASP A 8 14.32 -8.15 -9.97
N THR A 9 14.84 -9.07 -10.77
CA THR A 9 15.23 -10.41 -10.34
C THR A 9 16.68 -10.66 -10.71
N ILE A 10 17.53 -10.78 -9.70
CA ILE A 10 18.95 -11.00 -9.85
C ILE A 10 19.23 -12.51 -9.72
N PRO A 11 19.73 -13.18 -10.78
CA PRO A 11 20.15 -14.57 -10.68
C PRO A 11 21.46 -14.67 -9.89
N VAL A 12 21.48 -15.44 -8.82
CA VAL A 12 22.63 -15.47 -7.88
C VAL A 12 23.63 -16.58 -8.24
N HIS A 13 23.27 -17.53 -9.12
CA HIS A 13 24.12 -18.66 -9.55
C HIS A 13 24.90 -19.32 -8.38
N ALA A 14 24.28 -19.38 -7.21
CA ALA A 14 24.83 -20.01 -6.01
C ALA A 14 24.12 -21.35 -5.80
N ASP A 15 24.85 -22.37 -5.35
CA ASP A 15 24.43 -23.78 -5.31
C ASP A 15 23.00 -24.04 -4.79
N TYR A 16 22.55 -23.25 -3.80
CA TYR A 16 21.24 -23.39 -3.18
C TYR A 16 20.28 -22.21 -3.40
N VAL A 17 20.75 -21.10 -3.98
CA VAL A 17 19.95 -19.88 -4.16
C VAL A 17 19.93 -19.53 -5.64
N LYS A 18 18.78 -19.79 -6.28
CA LYS A 18 18.60 -19.58 -7.72
C LYS A 18 18.50 -18.09 -8.05
N ASN A 19 17.74 -17.33 -7.26
CA ASN A 19 17.53 -15.91 -7.53
C ASN A 19 17.08 -15.12 -6.30
N VAL A 20 17.33 -13.82 -6.36
CA VAL A 20 16.85 -12.81 -5.42
C VAL A 20 15.97 -11.84 -6.19
N LYS A 21 14.72 -11.70 -5.76
CA LYS A 21 13.77 -10.71 -6.30
C LYS A 21 13.75 -9.49 -5.39
N LEU A 22 14.01 -8.33 -5.97
CA LEU A 22 13.89 -7.02 -5.35
C LEU A 22 12.61 -6.36 -5.89
N ALA A 23 11.81 -5.76 -5.01
CA ALA A 23 10.66 -4.97 -5.43
C ALA A 23 10.61 -3.66 -4.63
N LEU A 24 10.23 -2.58 -5.31
CA LEU A 24 9.95 -1.28 -4.74
C LEU A 24 8.58 -0.81 -5.24
N ASN A 25 7.72 -0.43 -4.30
CA ASN A 25 6.34 -0.03 -4.57
C ASN A 25 6.03 1.31 -3.91
N ILE A 26 5.17 2.08 -4.59
CA ILE A 26 4.64 3.37 -4.15
C ILE A 26 3.13 3.31 -4.28
N ASP A 27 2.45 3.35 -3.14
CA ASP A 27 0.99 3.47 -3.09
C ASP A 27 0.59 4.95 -3.02
N ASN A 28 -0.57 5.26 -3.63
CA ASN A 28 -1.10 6.62 -3.73
C ASN A 28 -0.03 7.61 -4.24
N LEU A 29 0.52 7.33 -5.43
CA LEU A 29 1.60 8.09 -6.06
C LEU A 29 1.32 9.60 -6.11
N LEU A 30 0.07 9.97 -6.39
CA LEU A 30 -0.37 11.37 -6.48
C LEU A 30 -0.68 12.01 -5.11
N ASN A 31 -0.47 11.29 -4.01
CA ASN A 31 -0.76 11.69 -2.63
C ASN A 31 -2.16 12.33 -2.46
N ARG A 32 -3.15 11.77 -3.14
CA ARG A 32 -4.52 12.32 -3.12
C ARG A 32 -5.16 11.93 -1.79
N ARG A 33 -5.79 12.89 -1.10
CA ARG A 33 -6.69 12.61 0.02
C ARG A 33 -8.03 12.11 -0.52
N TYR A 34 -8.53 11.03 0.05
CA TYR A 34 -9.81 10.42 -0.33
C TYR A 34 -10.41 9.68 0.87
N PHE A 35 -11.73 9.44 0.81
CA PHE A 35 -12.48 8.76 1.86
C PHE A 35 -13.09 7.48 1.29
N PRO A 36 -12.46 6.30 1.46
CA PRO A 36 -12.96 5.04 0.91
C PRO A 36 -14.30 4.60 1.52
N LYS A 37 -14.61 5.02 2.74
CA LYS A 37 -15.82 4.63 3.45
C LYS A 37 -16.32 5.75 4.36
N GLY A 38 -17.62 5.98 4.34
CA GLY A 38 -18.33 6.88 5.23
C GLY A 38 -19.47 6.13 5.94
N PHE A 39 -19.79 6.57 7.15
CA PHE A 39 -20.88 6.08 7.97
C PHE A 39 -21.73 7.26 8.40
N SER A 40 -23.05 7.17 8.20
CA SER A 40 -23.98 8.08 8.87
C SER A 40 -24.17 7.58 10.29
N ASN A 41 -23.96 8.45 11.27
CA ASN A 41 -24.09 8.10 12.68
C ASN A 41 -24.82 9.21 13.43
N THR A 42 -25.26 8.92 14.65
CA THR A 42 -26.00 9.88 15.48
C THR A 42 -25.28 10.04 16.81
N ASP A 43 -25.09 11.28 17.27
CA ASP A 43 -24.46 11.56 18.55
C ASP A 43 -25.42 11.32 19.72
N TYR A 44 -24.92 11.49 20.96
CA TYR A 44 -25.72 11.32 22.17
C TYR A 44 -26.92 12.29 22.25
N TYR A 45 -26.86 13.43 21.57
CA TYR A 45 -27.90 14.45 21.54
C TYR A 45 -28.88 14.29 20.37
N GLY A 46 -28.77 13.23 19.57
CA GLY A 46 -29.64 12.97 18.43
C GLY A 46 -29.24 13.70 17.14
N ASN A 47 -28.09 14.37 17.09
CA ASN A 47 -27.62 15.03 15.88
C ASN A 47 -26.96 14.02 14.94
N THR A 48 -27.37 14.02 13.68
CA THR A 48 -26.75 13.19 12.65
C THR A 48 -25.43 13.80 12.20
N TYR A 49 -24.38 13.00 12.14
CA TYR A 49 -23.08 13.38 11.59
C TYR A 49 -22.55 12.29 10.65
N LEU A 50 -21.67 12.71 9.73
CA LEU A 50 -20.96 11.80 8.84
C LEU A 50 -19.59 11.50 9.45
N SER A 51 -19.33 10.24 9.77
CA SER A 51 -18.00 9.76 10.14
C SER A 51 -17.35 9.16 8.90
N VAL A 52 -16.13 9.60 8.58
CA VAL A 52 -15.39 9.10 7.41
C VAL A 52 -14.09 8.45 7.85
N LEU A 53 -13.75 7.34 7.20
CA LEU A 53 -12.42 6.76 7.30
C LEU A 53 -11.54 7.42 6.24
N GLU A 54 -10.46 8.05 6.67
CA GLU A 54 -9.47 8.60 5.75
C GLU A 54 -8.71 7.46 5.07
N GLY A 55 -8.53 7.57 3.75
CA GLY A 55 -7.77 6.60 2.96
C GLY A 55 -6.27 6.63 3.29
N MET A 56 -5.55 5.57 2.88
CA MET A 56 -4.12 5.49 3.14
C MET A 56 -3.35 6.65 2.48
N PRO A 57 -2.43 7.30 3.20
CA PRO A 57 -1.57 8.33 2.65
C PRO A 57 -0.57 7.73 1.64
N ARG A 58 0.20 8.57 0.95
CA ARG A 58 1.30 8.06 0.10
C ARG A 58 2.27 7.24 0.94
N PHE A 59 2.55 6.02 0.49
CA PHE A 59 3.40 5.07 1.19
C PHE A 59 4.40 4.43 0.23
N VAL A 60 5.65 4.31 0.65
CA VAL A 60 6.74 3.72 -0.14
C VAL A 60 7.28 2.53 0.63
N PHE A 61 7.37 1.37 -0.02
CA PHE A 61 7.85 0.14 0.60
C PHE A 61 8.62 -0.73 -0.39
N GLY A 62 9.57 -1.50 0.12
CA GLY A 62 10.34 -2.44 -0.67
C GLY A 62 10.39 -3.81 -0.02
N SER A 63 10.66 -4.83 -0.82
CA SER A 63 10.80 -6.21 -0.35
C SER A 63 11.96 -6.90 -1.05
N VAL A 64 12.62 -7.79 -0.32
CA VAL A 64 13.64 -8.71 -0.83
C VAL A 64 13.13 -10.13 -0.63
N THR A 65 13.02 -10.89 -1.72
CA THR A 65 12.55 -12.27 -1.70
C THR A 65 13.64 -13.19 -2.24
N VAL A 66 14.07 -14.15 -1.43
CA VAL A 66 15.06 -15.17 -1.81
C VAL A 66 14.32 -16.41 -2.32
N LYS A 67 14.72 -16.95 -3.47
CA LYS A 67 14.23 -18.24 -3.97
C LYS A 67 15.35 -19.27 -4.03
N PHE A 68 15.06 -20.45 -3.51
CA PHE A 68 15.94 -21.62 -3.44
C PHE A 68 15.67 -22.61 -4.57
#